data_AF-A0A7W0RRG7-F1
#
_entry.id   AF-A0A7W0RRG7-F1
#
_cell.length_a   1.000
_cell.length_b   1.000
_cell.length_c   1.000
_cell.angle_alpha   90.00
_cell.angle_beta   90.00
_cell.angle_gamma   90.00
#
_symmetry.space_group_name_H-M   'P 1'
#
loop_
_entity.id
_entity.type
_entity.pdbx_description
1 polymer ?
#
loop_
_entity_poly.entity_id
_entity_poly.type
_entity_poly.pdbx_seq_one_letter_code
_entity_poly.pdbx_strand_id
1 'polypeptide(L)'
;MKTILAVSLVLCLGLTAVADTIRLRDGTVIRGEIVSFKDQQFVVLIGAGGRGRRSRSTIYMEDVESIEFDGAPGSSGGGAAVAADDNPPAGGRINRDDSRRDTRDDTARDNARDDARPATGGEANRTTPNSPVFFPIRLRVRADNTANGWNDSGLMVRRGQRLRITATGRVALGGGLYATPAGLTRQADSDKLMRNENTGGLIAVIGDDNDDFIFVGSGRELIAQRDGRLFFGVNEGNLSDNSGTFDVTVEAEAVAGSRP
;
A
#
# COMPACT_ATOMS: atom_id res chain seq x y z
N MET A 1 24.61 -46.90 -40.38
CA MET A 1 24.34 -45.59 -40.99
C MET A 1 23.72 -44.68 -39.93
N LYS A 2 24.48 -43.64 -39.56
CA LYS A 2 24.08 -42.31 -39.05
C LYS A 2 23.06 -42.23 -37.89
N THR A 3 23.64 -42.10 -36.70
CA THR A 3 23.23 -41.36 -35.49
C THR A 3 22.51 -40.04 -35.77
N ILE A 4 21.58 -39.59 -34.90
CA ILE A 4 21.70 -38.35 -34.09
C ILE A 4 20.92 -38.53 -32.77
N LEU A 5 21.67 -38.48 -31.67
CA LEU A 5 21.20 -38.38 -30.29
C LEU A 5 21.03 -36.87 -30.00
N ALA A 6 19.81 -36.39 -29.79
CA ALA A 6 19.56 -34.99 -29.45
C ALA A 6 19.72 -34.80 -27.94
N VAL A 7 20.93 -34.43 -27.51
CA VAL A 7 21.19 -33.95 -26.16
C VAL A 7 20.88 -32.46 -26.13
N SER A 8 19.70 -32.10 -25.64
CA SER A 8 19.38 -30.71 -25.31
C SER A 8 20.10 -30.31 -24.02
N LEU A 9 21.36 -29.87 -24.17
CA LEU A 9 22.09 -29.14 -23.14
C LEU A 9 21.46 -27.74 -23.03
N VAL A 10 20.49 -27.58 -22.13
CA VAL A 10 20.03 -26.25 -21.72
C VAL A 10 21.16 -25.62 -20.90
N LEU A 11 21.98 -24.84 -21.58
CA LEU A 11 22.94 -23.93 -20.96
C LEU A 11 22.12 -22.84 -20.26
N CYS A 12 21.76 -23.05 -19.00
CA CYS A 12 21.30 -21.98 -18.12
C CYS A 12 22.48 -21.01 -17.93
N LEU A 13 22.57 -20.02 -18.81
CA LEU A 13 23.30 -18.79 -18.54
C LEU A 13 22.64 -18.18 -17.29
N GLY A 14 23.28 -18.37 -16.14
CA GLY A 14 22.91 -17.71 -14.90
C GLY A 14 23.14 -16.22 -15.08
N LEU A 15 22.10 -15.48 -15.49
CA LEU A 15 22.04 -14.07 -15.21
C LEU A 15 21.99 -13.96 -13.68
N THR A 16 23.08 -13.46 -13.10
CA THR A 16 23.07 -13.01 -11.71
C THR A 16 22.11 -11.83 -11.67
N ALA A 17 20.84 -12.11 -11.36
CA ALA A 17 19.88 -11.09 -11.01
C ALA A 17 20.39 -10.45 -9.72
N VAL A 18 20.97 -9.25 -9.85
CA VAL A 18 21.17 -8.41 -8.69
C VAL A 18 19.78 -8.01 -8.24
N ALA A 19 19.49 -8.19 -6.96
CA ALA A 19 18.18 -7.89 -6.41
C ALA A 19 17.96 -6.36 -6.46
N ASP A 20 16.80 -5.92 -6.91
CA ASP A 20 16.40 -4.52 -6.79
C ASP A 20 16.22 -4.18 -5.31
N THR A 21 16.55 -2.94 -4.95
CA THR A 21 16.43 -2.42 -3.59
C THR A 21 15.25 -1.47 -3.51
N ILE A 22 14.26 -1.80 -2.68
CA ILE A 22 13.06 -0.98 -2.43
C ILE A 22 13.15 -0.44 -1.02
N ARG A 23 13.18 0.89 -0.89
CA ARG A 23 13.07 1.58 0.39
C ARG A 23 11.61 1.95 0.61
N LEU A 24 11.08 1.55 1.75
CA LEU A 24 9.74 1.91 2.20
C LEU A 24 9.81 3.16 3.07
N ARG A 25 8.71 3.89 3.17
CA ARG A 25 8.59 5.14 3.93
C ARG A 25 8.76 4.96 5.44
N ASP A 26 8.64 3.74 5.94
CA ASP A 26 8.94 3.39 7.33
C ASP A 26 10.45 3.15 7.56
N GLY A 27 11.28 3.29 6.53
CA GLY A 27 12.71 3.03 6.54
C GLY A 27 13.10 1.57 6.29
N THR A 28 12.11 0.67 6.11
CA THR A 28 12.36 -0.74 5.78
C THR A 28 12.97 -0.86 4.38
N VAL A 29 13.98 -1.71 4.24
CA VAL A 29 14.63 -1.97 2.95
C VAL A 29 14.37 -3.42 2.53
N ILE A 30 13.71 -3.59 1.39
CA ILE A 30 13.42 -4.88 0.78
C ILE A 30 14.36 -5.07 -0.40
N ARG A 31 14.98 -6.25 -0.47
CA ARG A 31 15.78 -6.66 -1.64
C ARG A 31 15.10 -7.81 -2.35
N GLY A 32 14.80 -7.65 -3.63
CA GLY A 32 14.17 -8.67 -4.45
C GLY A 32 14.03 -8.24 -5.90
N GLU A 33 13.58 -9.15 -6.75
CA GLU A 33 13.30 -8.85 -8.16
C GLU A 33 11.88 -8.28 -8.29
N ILE A 34 11.74 -7.06 -8.80
CA ILE A 34 10.42 -6.52 -9.13
C ILE A 34 9.94 -7.17 -10.42
N VAL A 35 8.86 -7.95 -10.35
CA VAL A 35 8.36 -8.73 -11.50
C VAL A 35 7.10 -8.15 -12.13
N SER A 36 6.38 -7.26 -11.43
CA SER A 36 5.18 -6.62 -11.96
C SER A 36 4.80 -5.37 -11.18
N PHE A 37 4.14 -4.43 -11.87
CA PHE A 37 3.43 -3.31 -11.26
C PHE A 37 2.01 -3.23 -11.84
N LYS A 38 0.99 -3.32 -10.99
CA LYS A 38 -0.41 -3.21 -11.39
C LYS A 38 -1.25 -2.72 -10.22
N ASP A 39 -2.27 -1.91 -10.51
CA ASP A 39 -3.22 -1.44 -9.50
C ASP A 39 -2.52 -0.77 -8.30
N GLN A 40 -1.46 0.01 -8.59
CA GLN A 40 -0.58 0.67 -7.62
C GLN A 40 0.16 -0.29 -6.67
N GLN A 41 0.35 -1.55 -7.06
CA GLN A 41 1.10 -2.53 -6.28
C GLN A 41 2.29 -3.06 -7.08
N PHE A 42 3.45 -3.10 -6.45
CA PHE A 42 4.62 -3.85 -6.90
C PHE A 42 4.52 -5.30 -6.43
N VAL A 43 4.80 -6.24 -7.32
CA VAL A 43 5.02 -7.64 -6.98
C VAL A 43 6.51 -7.90 -7.01
N VAL A 44 7.05 -8.37 -5.89
CA VAL A 44 8.49 -8.57 -5.68
C VAL A 44 8.77 -10.02 -5.32
N LEU A 45 9.77 -10.62 -5.96
CA LEU A 45 10.28 -11.94 -5.60
C LEU A 45 11.53 -11.78 -4.72
N ILE A 46 11.46 -12.25 -3.48
CA ILE A 46 12.52 -12.12 -2.48
C ILE A 46 13.23 -13.49 -2.35
N GLY A 47 14.56 -13.46 -2.42
CA GLY A 47 15.43 -14.64 -2.23
C GLY A 47 16.13 -15.10 -3.51
N ALA A 48 17.42 -14.81 -3.61
CA ALA A 48 18.34 -15.35 -4.62
C ALA A 48 19.55 -15.97 -3.91
N GLY A 49 19.50 -17.28 -3.67
CA GLY A 49 20.61 -18.02 -3.06
C GLY A 49 20.36 -19.52 -2.95
N GLY A 50 20.83 -20.28 -3.94
CA GLY A 50 21.25 -21.69 -3.88
C GLY A 50 20.27 -22.81 -3.48
N ARG A 51 19.27 -22.60 -2.61
CA ARG A 51 18.41 -23.70 -2.10
C ARG A 51 17.07 -23.31 -1.48
N GLY A 52 16.66 -22.04 -1.50
CA GLY A 52 15.49 -21.55 -0.76
C GLY A 52 14.33 -21.07 -1.65
N ARG A 53 13.10 -21.37 -1.23
CA ARG A 53 11.82 -20.93 -1.83
C ARG A 53 11.82 -19.41 -2.07
N ARG A 54 11.62 -18.98 -3.33
CA ARG A 54 11.37 -17.58 -3.67
C ARG A 54 10.04 -17.16 -3.01
N SER A 55 10.07 -16.16 -2.14
CA SER A 55 8.85 -15.60 -1.54
C SER A 55 8.32 -14.46 -2.40
N ARG A 56 7.02 -14.49 -2.70
CA ARG A 56 6.33 -13.41 -3.41
C ARG A 56 5.79 -12.41 -2.39
N SER A 57 6.19 -11.16 -2.51
CA SER A 57 5.71 -10.04 -1.71
C SER A 57 4.95 -9.05 -2.58
N THR A 58 3.92 -8.43 -2.03
CA THR A 58 3.18 -7.34 -2.67
C THR A 58 3.43 -6.08 -1.85
N ILE A 59 3.88 -5.01 -2.51
CA ILE A 59 4.20 -3.72 -1.89
C ILE A 59 3.33 -2.66 -2.54
N TYR A 60 2.62 -1.86 -1.76
CA TYR A 60 1.81 -0.76 -2.29
C TYR A 60 2.69 0.43 -2.64
N MET A 61 2.41 1.11 -3.75
CA MET A 61 3.16 2.29 -4.22
C MET A 61 3.21 3.40 -3.16
N GLU A 62 2.14 3.54 -2.37
CA GLU A 62 2.06 4.51 -1.27
C GLU A 62 3.08 4.26 -0.15
N ASP A 63 3.48 3.00 0.07
CA ASP A 63 4.48 2.65 1.08
C ASP A 63 5.91 2.81 0.55
N VAL A 64 6.10 2.97 -0.76
CA VAL A 64 7.42 3.10 -1.38
C VAL A 64 7.95 4.53 -1.22
N GLU A 65 9.16 4.63 -0.68
CA GLU A 65 9.96 5.85 -0.66
C GLU A 65 10.84 5.95 -1.91
N SER A 66 11.59 4.89 -2.23
CA SER A 66 12.44 4.84 -3.43
C SER A 66 12.71 3.41 -3.92
N ILE A 67 13.12 3.28 -5.18
CA ILE A 67 13.51 2.02 -5.82
C ILE A 67 14.84 2.21 -6.54
N GLU A 68 15.80 1.34 -6.27
CA GLU A 68 17.09 1.23 -6.96
C GLU A 68 17.11 -0.10 -7.74
N PHE A 69 17.18 -0.03 -9.07
CA PHE A 69 17.24 -1.21 -9.94
C PHE A 69 18.70 -1.60 -10.19
N ASP A 70 19.11 -2.76 -9.68
CA ASP A 70 20.51 -3.19 -9.75
C ASP A 70 20.81 -4.14 -10.94
N GLY A 71 19.81 -4.42 -11.79
CA GLY A 71 19.93 -5.33 -12.92
C GLY A 71 20.05 -4.63 -14.29
N ALA A 72 21.23 -4.64 -14.90
CA ALA A 72 21.40 -4.33 -16.32
C ALA A 72 22.17 -5.42 -17.07
N PRO A 73 21.62 -5.92 -18.18
CA PRO A 73 22.43 -6.29 -19.33
C PRO A 73 22.05 -5.40 -20.52
N GLY A 74 22.90 -4.44 -20.86
CA GLY A 74 22.81 -3.74 -22.15
C GLY A 74 23.17 -2.25 -22.18
N SER A 75 24.33 -1.84 -21.67
CA SER A 75 24.96 -0.61 -22.16
C SER A 75 25.86 -0.95 -23.36
N SER A 76 25.36 -0.78 -24.58
CA SER A 76 26.22 -0.53 -25.75
C SER A 76 25.38 0.01 -26.90
N GLY A 77 25.44 1.33 -27.13
CA GLY A 77 24.79 1.96 -28.27
C GLY A 77 24.79 3.49 -28.29
N GLY A 78 25.97 4.12 -28.30
CA GLY A 78 26.17 5.36 -29.06
C GLY A 78 25.97 6.71 -28.38
N GLY A 79 26.64 6.98 -27.27
CA GLY A 79 26.92 8.35 -26.82
C GLY A 79 28.30 8.80 -27.29
N ALA A 80 28.38 9.45 -28.45
CA ALA A 80 29.59 10.15 -28.86
C ALA A 80 29.81 11.32 -27.90
N ALA A 81 30.82 11.18 -27.03
CA ALA A 81 31.38 12.29 -26.27
C ALA A 81 32.02 13.28 -27.26
N VAL A 82 31.44 14.48 -27.37
CA VAL A 82 32.14 15.62 -27.94
C VAL A 82 33.01 16.17 -26.82
N ALA A 83 34.31 16.13 -27.06
CA ALA A 83 35.36 16.57 -26.17
C ALA A 83 35.15 18.00 -25.68
N ALA A 84 35.31 18.20 -24.37
CA ALA A 84 35.71 19.48 -23.82
C ALA A 84 36.95 19.20 -22.97
N ASP A 85 38.09 19.20 -23.65
CA ASP A 85 39.39 19.25 -23.01
C ASP A 85 40.05 20.59 -23.31
N ASP A 86 40.72 21.08 -22.28
CA ASP A 86 41.88 21.97 -22.32
C ASP A 86 41.78 23.48 -22.65
N ASN A 87 41.93 24.24 -21.56
CA ASN A 87 43.08 25.14 -21.27
C ASN A 87 42.78 26.67 -21.24
N PRO A 88 43.20 27.40 -20.18
CA PRO A 88 43.13 28.85 -20.11
C PRO A 88 44.39 29.51 -20.69
N PRO A 89 44.32 30.72 -21.29
CA PRO A 89 45.51 31.49 -21.62
C PRO A 89 45.88 32.49 -20.53
N ALA A 90 47.20 32.55 -20.35
CA ALA A 90 48.01 33.37 -19.46
C ALA A 90 47.85 34.91 -19.59
N GLY A 91 48.25 35.59 -18.51
CA GLY A 91 49.24 36.67 -18.61
C GLY A 91 48.74 38.09 -18.40
N GLY A 92 49.10 38.70 -17.27
CA GLY A 92 49.01 40.16 -17.08
C GLY A 92 49.30 40.61 -15.64
N ARG A 93 50.57 40.76 -15.28
CA ARG A 93 51.03 41.45 -14.06
C ARG A 93 51.06 42.96 -14.29
N ILE A 94 50.67 43.75 -13.29
CA ILE A 94 51.22 45.04 -12.76
C ILE A 94 50.11 45.67 -11.89
N ASN A 95 50.28 46.37 -10.77
CA ASN A 95 51.42 46.87 -9.99
C ASN A 95 50.85 47.35 -8.64
N ARG A 96 51.68 47.26 -7.58
CA ARG A 96 51.94 48.23 -6.48
C ARG A 96 50.78 48.95 -5.78
N ASP A 97 50.64 48.87 -4.46
CA ASP A 97 51.53 49.21 -3.33
C ASP A 97 51.07 50.51 -2.68
N ASP A 98 50.84 50.38 -1.37
CA ASP A 98 50.93 51.33 -0.27
C ASP A 98 50.26 52.72 -0.33
N SER A 99 49.73 53.09 0.84
CA SER A 99 49.89 54.38 1.51
C SER A 99 48.60 55.15 1.82
N ARG A 100 48.47 55.43 3.13
CA ARG A 100 47.88 56.64 3.76
C ARG A 100 46.36 56.67 3.88
N ARG A 101 45.73 57.25 4.91
CA ARG A 101 46.03 57.79 6.26
C ARG A 101 44.78 58.64 6.60
N ASP A 102 44.50 58.81 7.89
CA ASP A 102 43.62 59.84 8.51
C ASP A 102 42.10 59.61 8.43
N THR A 103 41.44 59.24 9.53
CA THR A 103 41.09 59.96 10.79
C THR A 103 39.87 60.88 10.67
N ARG A 104 39.06 60.82 11.74
CA ARG A 104 38.05 61.76 12.30
C ARG A 104 36.63 61.19 12.22
N ASP A 105 36.03 60.74 13.31
CA ASP A 105 35.64 61.42 14.57
C ASP A 105 34.33 62.22 14.46
N ASP A 106 33.48 61.98 15.46
CA ASP A 106 32.38 62.79 15.97
C ASP A 106 31.12 63.10 15.12
N THR A 107 29.96 62.55 15.52
CA THR A 107 29.01 63.25 16.43
C THR A 107 27.65 62.54 16.53
N ALA A 108 27.11 62.59 17.75
CA ALA A 108 25.81 62.12 18.20
C ALA A 108 24.61 62.98 17.72
N ARG A 109 23.39 62.41 17.70
CA ARG A 109 22.21 62.81 18.52
C ARG A 109 20.86 62.29 17.97
N ASP A 110 20.16 61.59 18.86
CA ASP A 110 18.77 61.75 19.30
C ASP A 110 17.64 62.01 18.28
N ASN A 111 16.65 61.11 18.23
CA ASN A 111 15.39 61.32 18.96
C ASN A 111 14.43 60.13 18.87
N ALA A 112 13.99 59.70 20.06
CA ALA A 112 12.95 58.73 20.31
C ALA A 112 11.56 59.20 19.88
N ARG A 113 10.69 58.25 19.48
CA ARG A 113 9.28 58.21 19.90
C ARG A 113 8.83 56.76 20.07
N ASP A 114 8.55 56.44 21.33
CA ASP A 114 7.82 55.28 21.83
C ASP A 114 6.40 55.21 21.27
N ASP A 115 5.92 53.98 21.03
CA ASP A 115 4.60 53.54 21.48
C ASP A 115 4.52 52.02 21.39
N ALA A 116 4.74 51.36 22.53
CA ALA A 116 4.67 49.92 22.69
C ALA A 116 3.40 49.50 23.45
N ARG A 117 2.65 48.61 22.79
CA ARG A 117 1.80 47.50 23.31
C ARG A 117 0.40 47.84 23.88
N PRO A 118 -0.56 46.95 23.56
CA PRO A 118 -0.92 45.94 24.56
C PRO A 118 -0.87 44.50 24.03
N ALA A 119 -0.45 43.60 24.90
CA ALA A 119 -0.55 42.16 24.72
C ALA A 119 -1.99 41.73 24.92
N THR A 120 -2.56 40.91 24.03
CA THR A 120 -3.42 39.76 24.38
C THR A 120 -3.89 39.06 23.12
N GLY A 121 -3.83 37.72 23.13
CA GLY A 121 -4.44 36.86 22.11
C GLY A 121 -3.45 36.18 21.18
N GLY A 122 -2.53 35.38 21.74
CA GLY A 122 -1.94 34.30 20.95
C GLY A 122 -3.08 33.36 20.55
N GLU A 123 -3.55 33.47 19.31
CA GLU A 123 -4.33 32.42 18.68
C GLU A 123 -3.43 31.19 18.64
N ALA A 124 -3.56 30.36 19.67
CA ALA A 124 -3.14 28.98 19.63
C ALA A 124 -3.76 28.40 18.36
N ASN A 125 -2.91 28.19 17.37
CA ASN A 125 -3.22 27.49 16.12
C ASN A 125 -3.83 26.15 16.54
N ARG A 126 -5.17 26.10 16.58
CA ARG A 126 -5.93 24.93 16.96
C ARG A 126 -5.73 23.96 15.82
N THR A 127 -4.74 23.08 15.97
CA THR A 127 -4.58 21.88 15.16
C THR A 127 -5.93 21.18 15.18
N THR A 128 -6.67 21.25 14.08
CA THR A 128 -7.83 20.43 13.83
C THR A 128 -7.44 18.98 14.13
N PRO A 129 -8.23 18.22 14.91
CA PRO A 129 -7.98 16.80 15.05
C PRO A 129 -7.90 16.20 13.64
N ASN A 130 -6.79 15.54 13.33
CA ASN A 130 -6.55 14.91 12.05
C ASN A 130 -7.76 14.02 11.71
N SER A 131 -8.57 14.40 10.72
CA SER A 131 -9.70 13.58 10.30
C SER A 131 -9.16 12.21 9.87
N PRO A 132 -9.81 11.10 10.24
CA PRO A 132 -9.34 9.78 9.84
C PRO A 132 -9.28 9.67 8.31
N VAL A 133 -8.13 9.29 7.77
CA VAL A 133 -7.97 9.01 6.34
C VAL A 133 -8.52 7.62 6.09
N PHE A 134 -9.39 7.45 5.10
CA PHE A 134 -9.92 6.16 4.70
C PHE A 134 -9.44 5.81 3.30
N PHE A 135 -9.08 4.55 3.06
CA PHE A 135 -8.74 4.04 1.74
C PHE A 135 -9.69 2.88 1.33
N PRO A 136 -10.15 2.83 0.07
CA PRO A 136 -11.10 1.83 -0.37
C PRO A 136 -10.41 0.56 -0.90
N ILE A 137 -10.94 -0.60 -0.51
CA ILE A 137 -10.64 -1.92 -1.07
C ILE A 137 -11.92 -2.48 -1.67
N ARG A 138 -11.84 -3.00 -2.89
CA ARG A 138 -12.99 -3.58 -3.60
C ARG A 138 -12.73 -5.05 -3.85
N LEU A 139 -13.70 -5.89 -3.51
CA LEU A 139 -13.64 -7.32 -3.78
C LEU A 139 -15.00 -7.87 -4.22
N ARG A 140 -14.97 -8.99 -4.94
CA ARG A 140 -16.15 -9.79 -5.25
C ARG A 140 -16.21 -10.97 -4.31
N VAL A 141 -17.29 -11.07 -3.54
CA VAL A 141 -17.52 -12.16 -2.61
C VAL A 141 -18.37 -13.21 -3.32
N ARG A 142 -17.79 -14.38 -3.58
CA ARG A 142 -18.53 -15.53 -4.12
C ARG A 142 -19.40 -16.15 -3.04
N ALA A 143 -20.60 -16.56 -3.42
CA ALA A 143 -21.55 -17.21 -2.52
C ALA A 143 -21.38 -18.73 -2.41
N ASP A 144 -20.63 -19.32 -3.34
CA ASP A 144 -20.41 -20.76 -3.41
C ASP A 144 -19.43 -21.25 -2.34
N ASN A 145 -19.33 -22.58 -2.19
CA ASN A 145 -18.45 -23.22 -1.22
C ASN A 145 -16.95 -23.21 -1.61
N THR A 146 -16.52 -22.41 -2.60
CA THR A 146 -15.10 -22.29 -2.91
C THR A 146 -14.35 -21.75 -1.69
N ALA A 147 -13.21 -22.35 -1.34
CA ALA A 147 -12.43 -21.97 -0.16
C ALA A 147 -13.27 -21.97 1.14
N ASN A 148 -14.13 -22.99 1.29
CA ASN A 148 -15.03 -23.15 2.44
C ASN A 148 -15.98 -21.95 2.64
N GLY A 149 -16.37 -21.28 1.55
CA GLY A 149 -17.30 -20.15 1.58
C GLY A 149 -16.68 -18.81 1.95
N TRP A 150 -15.35 -18.76 2.14
CA TRP A 150 -14.65 -17.53 2.55
C TRP A 150 -13.85 -16.91 1.41
N ASN A 151 -13.96 -15.59 1.30
CA ASN A 151 -13.27 -14.78 0.31
C ASN A 151 -12.28 -13.85 1.04
N ASP A 152 -10.99 -14.01 0.77
CA ASP A 152 -9.93 -13.15 1.31
C ASP A 152 -9.99 -11.75 0.67
N SER A 153 -10.07 -10.71 1.50
CA SER A 153 -10.00 -9.33 1.03
C SER A 153 -8.58 -8.84 0.73
N GLY A 154 -7.57 -9.55 1.21
CA GLY A 154 -6.17 -9.13 1.22
C GLY A 154 -5.85 -8.10 2.30
N LEU A 155 -6.86 -7.53 2.98
CA LEU A 155 -6.68 -6.50 3.99
C LEU A 155 -6.24 -7.10 5.32
N MET A 156 -5.11 -6.63 5.82
CA MET A 156 -4.71 -6.83 7.21
C MET A 156 -5.30 -5.72 8.07
N VAL A 157 -6.17 -6.10 9.00
CA VAL A 157 -6.84 -5.19 9.92
C VAL A 157 -6.11 -5.19 11.26
N ARG A 158 -6.05 -4.02 11.91
CA ARG A 158 -5.52 -3.88 13.27
C ARG A 158 -6.63 -3.61 14.27
N ARG A 159 -6.49 -4.11 15.49
CA ARG A 159 -7.38 -3.81 16.60
C ARG A 159 -7.48 -2.29 16.79
N GLY A 160 -8.71 -1.80 16.91
CA GLY A 160 -9.02 -0.38 17.03
C GLY A 160 -9.19 0.34 15.69
N GLN A 161 -8.84 -0.28 14.55
CA GLN A 161 -9.05 0.30 13.22
C GLN A 161 -10.54 0.39 12.88
N ARG A 162 -10.98 1.53 12.34
CA ARG A 162 -12.35 1.70 11.85
C ARG A 162 -12.48 1.21 10.42
N LEU A 163 -13.52 0.45 10.15
CA LEU A 163 -13.90 0.02 8.81
C LEU A 163 -15.32 0.51 8.49
N ARG A 164 -15.51 1.01 7.28
CA ARG A 164 -16.85 1.19 6.68
C ARG A 164 -16.99 0.21 5.53
N ILE A 165 -17.99 -0.64 5.60
CA ILE A 165 -18.21 -1.68 4.60
C ILE A 165 -19.53 -1.37 3.93
N THR A 166 -19.56 -1.43 2.60
CA THR A 166 -20.77 -1.36 1.79
C THR A 166 -20.78 -2.52 0.81
N ALA A 167 -21.97 -3.05 0.53
CA ALA A 167 -22.12 -4.20 -0.34
C ALA A 167 -23.37 -4.07 -1.21
N THR A 168 -23.22 -4.48 -2.47
CA THR A 168 -24.31 -4.59 -3.43
C THR A 168 -24.26 -5.95 -4.14
N GLY A 169 -25.19 -6.16 -5.06
CA GLY A 169 -25.27 -7.40 -5.84
C GLY A 169 -26.34 -8.35 -5.34
N ARG A 170 -26.30 -9.56 -5.87
CA ARG A 170 -27.30 -10.60 -5.63
C ARG A 170 -26.67 -11.97 -5.79
N VAL A 171 -27.08 -12.90 -4.94
CA VAL A 171 -26.67 -14.31 -4.96
C VAL A 171 -27.91 -15.19 -5.05
N ALA A 172 -27.76 -16.36 -5.65
CA ALA A 172 -28.77 -17.43 -5.62
C ALA A 172 -28.42 -18.40 -4.50
N LEU A 173 -29.42 -18.77 -3.70
CA LEU A 173 -29.30 -19.62 -2.50
C LEU A 173 -29.79 -21.07 -2.77
N GLY A 174 -29.81 -21.48 -4.04
CA GLY A 174 -30.59 -22.65 -4.46
C GLY A 174 -32.12 -22.45 -4.39
N GLY A 175 -32.89 -23.45 -4.82
CA GLY A 175 -34.35 -23.46 -4.69
C GLY A 175 -35.14 -22.31 -5.35
N GLY A 176 -34.51 -21.54 -6.25
CA GLY A 176 -35.09 -20.32 -6.82
C GLY A 176 -35.08 -19.11 -5.88
N LEU A 177 -34.45 -19.23 -4.71
CA LEU A 177 -34.26 -18.15 -3.76
C LEU A 177 -33.05 -17.29 -4.14
N TYR A 178 -33.17 -16.00 -3.86
CA TYR A 178 -32.08 -15.07 -4.06
C TYR A 178 -32.02 -14.05 -2.94
N ALA A 179 -30.81 -13.69 -2.53
CA ALA A 179 -30.57 -12.69 -1.51
C ALA A 179 -29.76 -11.50 -2.03
N THR A 180 -30.03 -10.33 -1.47
CA THR A 180 -29.10 -9.19 -1.47
C THR A 180 -28.16 -9.33 -0.27
N PRO A 181 -27.12 -8.49 -0.14
CA PRO A 181 -26.25 -8.54 1.04
C PRO A 181 -26.99 -8.39 2.38
N ALA A 182 -28.16 -7.73 2.41
CA ALA A 182 -28.99 -7.65 3.62
C ALA A 182 -29.63 -8.98 4.04
N GLY A 183 -29.62 -9.99 3.16
CA GLY A 183 -30.21 -11.31 3.39
C GLY A 183 -31.74 -11.32 3.38
N LEU A 184 -32.30 -12.50 3.66
CA LEU A 184 -33.72 -12.78 3.74
C LEU A 184 -34.17 -12.94 5.20
N THR A 185 -35.06 -12.06 5.67
CA THR A 185 -35.48 -11.99 7.08
C THR A 185 -36.41 -13.12 7.54
N ARG A 186 -37.12 -13.77 6.62
CA ARG A 186 -38.10 -14.83 6.94
C ARG A 186 -37.68 -16.22 6.47
N GLN A 187 -36.41 -16.39 6.10
CA GLN A 187 -35.88 -17.67 5.66
C GLN A 187 -35.34 -18.42 6.88
N ALA A 188 -35.99 -19.54 7.20
CA ALA A 188 -35.49 -20.46 8.22
C ALA A 188 -34.27 -21.21 7.67
N ASP A 189 -33.16 -21.11 8.39
CA ASP A 189 -31.93 -21.83 8.13
C ASP A 189 -31.20 -21.94 9.47
N SER A 190 -31.22 -23.14 10.06
CA SER A 190 -30.55 -23.40 11.33
C SER A 190 -29.06 -23.62 11.15
N ASP A 191 -28.59 -23.96 9.96
CA ASP A 191 -27.24 -24.48 9.78
C ASP A 191 -26.23 -23.38 9.43
N LYS A 192 -26.73 -22.17 9.15
CA LYS A 192 -25.91 -20.96 9.00
C LYS A 192 -25.11 -20.61 10.25
N LEU A 193 -23.97 -19.96 10.03
CA LEU A 193 -23.03 -19.53 11.06
C LEU A 193 -23.67 -18.55 12.06
N MET A 194 -24.41 -17.55 11.56
CA MET A 194 -25.10 -16.56 12.38
C MET A 194 -26.61 -16.82 12.39
N ARG A 195 -27.05 -17.74 13.25
CA ARG A 195 -28.44 -18.25 13.33
C ARG A 195 -29.50 -17.16 13.55
N ASN A 196 -29.15 -16.11 14.28
CA ASN A 196 -30.05 -14.99 14.60
C ASN A 196 -30.10 -13.90 13.53
N GLU A 197 -29.27 -14.01 12.48
CA GLU A 197 -29.14 -13.02 11.42
C GLU A 197 -29.77 -13.51 10.12
N ASN A 198 -30.02 -12.61 9.16
CA ASN A 198 -30.71 -12.98 7.92
C ASN A 198 -29.94 -14.02 7.09
N THR A 199 -30.65 -15.00 6.53
CA THR A 199 -30.07 -16.01 5.63
C THR A 199 -29.65 -15.38 4.30
N GLY A 200 -28.52 -15.79 3.75
CA GLY A 200 -27.97 -15.24 2.51
C GLY A 200 -27.37 -13.84 2.67
N GLY A 201 -27.34 -13.28 3.89
CA GLY A 201 -26.74 -11.99 4.14
C GLY A 201 -25.21 -12.04 4.17
N LEU A 202 -24.55 -10.92 3.85
CA LEU A 202 -23.10 -10.80 3.89
C LEU A 202 -22.61 -10.82 5.34
N ILE A 203 -21.61 -11.67 5.60
CA ILE A 203 -20.90 -11.75 6.88
C ILE A 203 -19.40 -11.56 6.67
N ALA A 204 -18.72 -11.21 7.75
CA ALA A 204 -17.28 -11.07 7.81
C ALA A 204 -16.69 -11.73 9.06
N VAL A 205 -15.39 -11.99 9.01
CA VAL A 205 -14.57 -12.38 10.17
C VAL A 205 -13.20 -11.74 10.04
N ILE A 206 -12.59 -11.38 11.18
CA ILE A 206 -11.23 -10.85 11.26
C ILE A 206 -10.38 -11.92 11.95
N GLY A 207 -9.37 -12.45 11.24
CA GLY A 207 -8.65 -13.65 11.64
C GLY A 207 -9.39 -14.93 11.25
N ASP A 208 -8.65 -15.98 10.94
CA ASP A 208 -9.14 -17.29 10.49
C ASP A 208 -9.19 -18.34 11.62
N ASP A 209 -8.92 -17.93 12.86
CA ASP A 209 -8.74 -18.76 14.04
C ASP A 209 -9.90 -18.65 15.05
N ASN A 210 -11.05 -18.12 14.65
CA ASN A 210 -12.15 -17.81 15.54
C ASN A 210 -13.53 -17.86 14.88
N ASP A 211 -14.57 -17.76 15.72
CA ASP A 211 -16.00 -17.80 15.38
C ASP A 211 -16.73 -16.48 15.71
N ASP A 212 -15.99 -15.36 15.83
CA ASP A 212 -16.53 -14.03 16.09
C ASP A 212 -17.02 -13.39 14.79
N PHE A 213 -18.09 -13.97 14.24
CA PHE A 213 -18.66 -13.56 12.98
C PHE A 213 -19.42 -12.23 13.10
N ILE A 214 -19.31 -11.43 12.05
CA ILE A 214 -19.88 -10.09 11.99
C ILE A 214 -20.90 -10.06 10.86
N PHE A 215 -22.16 -9.77 11.18
CA PHE A 215 -23.17 -9.51 10.16
C PHE A 215 -22.94 -8.14 9.53
N VAL A 216 -22.63 -8.10 8.22
CA VAL A 216 -22.34 -6.85 7.51
C VAL A 216 -23.60 -6.30 6.85
N GLY A 217 -24.42 -7.16 6.25
CA GLY A 217 -25.58 -6.71 5.50
C GLY A 217 -25.18 -5.91 4.24
N SER A 218 -26.04 -4.99 3.81
CA SER A 218 -25.73 -4.02 2.73
C SER A 218 -24.71 -2.95 3.12
N GLY A 219 -24.47 -2.77 4.42
CA GLY A 219 -23.42 -1.89 4.88
C GLY A 219 -23.34 -1.83 6.40
N ARG A 220 -22.12 -1.66 6.90
CA ARG A 220 -21.82 -1.61 8.33
C ARG A 220 -20.56 -0.81 8.58
N GLU A 221 -20.59 0.01 9.63
CA GLU A 221 -19.38 0.56 10.23
C GLU A 221 -19.01 -0.26 11.46
N LEU A 222 -17.72 -0.52 11.65
CA LEU A 222 -17.24 -1.25 12.81
C LEU A 222 -15.84 -0.81 13.24
N ILE A 223 -15.51 -1.11 14.49
CA ILE A 223 -14.16 -1.01 15.03
C ILE A 223 -13.65 -2.43 15.21
N ALA A 224 -12.51 -2.74 14.60
CA ALA A 224 -11.90 -4.06 14.71
C ALA A 224 -11.53 -4.38 16.16
N GLN A 225 -11.96 -5.55 16.64
CA GLN A 225 -11.70 -5.98 18.01
C GLN A 225 -10.36 -6.71 18.17
N ARG A 226 -9.74 -7.12 17.07
CA ARG A 226 -8.49 -7.87 17.01
C ARG A 226 -7.70 -7.56 15.74
N ASP A 227 -6.44 -7.95 15.74
CA ASP A 227 -5.60 -7.96 14.54
C ASP A 227 -5.94 -9.19 13.69
N GLY A 228 -5.85 -9.08 12.36
CA GLY A 228 -6.01 -10.23 11.49
C GLY A 228 -6.41 -9.89 10.06
N ARG A 229 -6.34 -10.91 9.18
CA ARG A 229 -6.86 -10.79 7.81
C ARG A 229 -8.39 -10.72 7.83
N LEU A 230 -8.96 -9.87 6.99
CA LEU A 230 -10.41 -9.73 6.83
C LEU A 230 -10.93 -10.65 5.72
N PHE A 231 -11.90 -11.50 6.07
CA PHE A 231 -12.58 -12.40 5.14
C PHE A 231 -14.08 -12.11 5.09
N PHE A 232 -14.69 -12.46 3.96
CA PHE A 232 -16.12 -12.30 3.72
C PHE A 232 -16.77 -13.60 3.24
N GLY A 233 -18.01 -13.81 3.64
CA GLY A 233 -18.81 -14.98 3.26
C GLY A 233 -20.31 -14.68 3.27
N VAL A 234 -21.10 -15.72 3.01
CA VAL A 234 -22.57 -15.65 3.00
C VAL A 234 -23.12 -16.40 4.21
N ASN A 235 -24.07 -15.80 4.93
CA ASN A 235 -24.69 -16.39 6.10
C ASN A 235 -25.73 -17.44 5.71
N GLU A 236 -25.27 -18.65 5.41
CA GLU A 236 -26.12 -19.75 4.95
C GLU A 236 -25.53 -21.10 5.34
N GLY A 237 -26.41 -22.07 5.60
CA GLY A 237 -26.04 -23.43 5.99
C GLY A 237 -25.63 -24.33 4.83
N ASN A 238 -26.17 -24.10 3.64
CA ASN A 238 -25.80 -24.85 2.43
C ASN A 238 -25.21 -23.91 1.37
N LEU A 239 -23.88 -23.93 1.22
CA LEU A 239 -23.20 -23.13 0.20
C LEU A 239 -22.99 -23.87 -1.13
N SER A 240 -23.39 -25.15 -1.21
CA SER A 240 -23.05 -26.01 -2.35
C SER A 240 -23.94 -25.80 -3.58
N ASP A 241 -25.14 -25.25 -3.39
CA ASP A 241 -26.11 -24.88 -4.43
C ASP A 241 -26.13 -23.36 -4.69
N ASN A 242 -25.20 -22.64 -4.08
CA ASN A 242 -25.08 -21.21 -4.25
C ASN A 242 -24.40 -20.79 -5.54
N SER A 243 -24.80 -19.64 -6.07
CA SER A 243 -24.11 -19.00 -7.18
C SER A 243 -24.26 -17.48 -7.15
N GLY A 244 -23.45 -16.79 -7.96
CA GLY A 244 -23.42 -15.33 -8.01
C GLY A 244 -22.42 -14.72 -7.02
N THR A 245 -22.48 -13.39 -6.92
CA THR A 245 -21.50 -12.62 -6.13
C THR A 245 -22.12 -11.38 -5.51
N PHE A 246 -21.57 -10.97 -4.38
CA PHE A 246 -21.68 -9.60 -3.90
C PHE A 246 -20.47 -8.77 -4.31
N ASP A 247 -20.69 -7.49 -4.59
CA ASP A 247 -19.64 -6.50 -4.81
C ASP A 247 -19.47 -5.70 -3.52
N VAL A 248 -18.32 -5.86 -2.85
CA VAL A 248 -18.04 -5.28 -1.53
C VAL A 248 -16.98 -4.19 -1.66
N THR A 249 -17.25 -3.05 -1.03
CA THR A 249 -16.26 -1.97 -0.83
C THR A 249 -16.01 -1.81 0.67
N VAL A 250 -14.74 -1.91 1.07
CA VAL A 250 -14.27 -1.68 2.44
C VAL A 250 -13.46 -0.38 2.43
N GLU A 251 -13.91 0.63 3.14
CA GLU A 251 -13.12 1.82 3.45
C GLU A 251 -12.48 1.61 4.82
N ALA A 252 -11.16 1.42 4.84
CA ALA A 252 -10.42 1.19 6.08
C ALA A 252 -9.73 2.48 6.53
N GLU A 253 -9.82 2.82 7.81
CA GLU A 253 -9.08 3.91 8.42
C GLU A 253 -7.57 3.60 8.35
N ALA A 254 -6.79 4.54 7.84
CA ALA A 254 -5.34 4.48 7.87
C ALA A 254 -4.86 4.51 9.32
N VAL A 255 -4.10 3.50 9.72
CA VAL A 255 -3.58 3.42 11.08
C VAL A 255 -2.37 4.37 11.19
N ALA A 256 -2.35 5.24 12.21
CA ALA A 256 -1.27 6.20 12.42
C ALA A 256 0.10 5.50 12.46
N GLY A 257 0.94 5.84 11.48
CA GLY A 257 2.14 5.09 11.06
C GLY A 257 2.24 5.07 9.53
N SER A 258 1.09 5.13 8.86
CA SER A 258 0.94 5.52 7.45
C SER A 258 0.74 7.04 7.39
N ARG A 259 1.68 7.80 6.81
CA ARG A 259 1.50 9.23 6.53
C ARG A 259 1.96 9.55 5.09
N PRO A 260 1.28 10.49 4.42
CA PRO A 260 1.38 10.75 2.97
C PRO A 260 2.75 11.23 2.50
#